data_AF-A0A9E1VJJ3-F1
#
_entry.id   AF-A0A9E1VJJ3-F1
#
_cell.length_a   1.000
_cell.length_b   1.000
_cell.length_c   1.000
_cell.angle_alpha   90.00
_cell.angle_beta   90.00
_cell.angle_gamma   90.00
#
_symmetry.space_group_name_H-M   'P 1'
#
loop_
_entity.id
_entity.type
_entity.pdbx_description
1 polymer ?
#
loop_
_entity_poly.entity_id
_entity_poly.type
_entity_poly.pdbx_seq_one_letter_code
_entity_poly.pdbx_strand_id
1 'polypeptide(L)'
;MNSYKKITETRKVDEVIKQKEVMLQKVNTLHEVNPMLGHRGVRLGITFPEIYSMQIRAILEATAICIQDGVQIKPEIMVPQVSTVEELNRIRSYVDQIQQEVEAEYQVPLHFKFGSMIEVVRACMRAHSLADSAEFFSFGTNDLTQGTFSFSREDAENKFLPMYSEKGILHNNPFEVLDTQGVGQLMKLAVEWGRENKPDLKVGICGEHGGHPASIRFCHQIGLNYVSCSAPRIPIARLAAAHAALSG
;
A
#
# COMPACT_ATOMS: atom_id res chain seq x y z
N MET A 1 51.94 9.81 -32.70
CA MET A 1 50.48 10.03 -32.71
C MET A 1 49.66 8.88 -32.09
N ASN A 2 50.16 7.63 -32.04
CA ASN A 2 49.42 6.46 -31.48
C ASN A 2 49.43 6.33 -29.94
N SER A 3 50.45 6.83 -29.24
CA SER A 3 50.53 6.68 -27.77
C SER A 3 49.47 7.51 -27.02
N TYR A 4 49.24 8.76 -27.46
CA TYR A 4 48.23 9.65 -26.87
C TYR A 4 46.80 9.13 -27.03
N LYS A 5 46.42 8.61 -28.20
CA LYS A 5 45.10 7.98 -28.42
C LYS A 5 44.88 6.78 -27.49
N LYS A 6 45.89 5.92 -27.33
CA LYS A 6 45.83 4.74 -26.47
C LYS A 6 45.68 5.12 -24.99
N ILE A 7 46.38 6.15 -24.52
CA ILE A 7 46.25 6.67 -23.14
C ILE A 7 44.87 7.29 -22.90
N THR A 8 44.31 8.01 -23.87
CA THR A 8 42.95 8.57 -23.77
C THR A 8 41.88 7.47 -23.78
N GLU A 9 42.07 6.40 -24.54
CA GLU A 9 41.19 5.22 -24.51
C GLU A 9 41.27 4.47 -23.18
N THR A 10 42.47 4.24 -22.63
CA THR A 10 42.64 3.60 -21.31
C THR A 10 41.99 4.41 -20.19
N ARG A 11 42.17 5.74 -20.17
CA ARG A 11 41.52 6.61 -19.17
C ARG A 11 40.00 6.57 -19.23
N LYS A 12 39.42 6.50 -20.43
CA LYS A 12 37.97 6.34 -20.61
C LYS A 12 37.48 4.98 -20.11
N VAL A 13 38.27 3.92 -20.32
CA VAL A 13 37.95 2.59 -19.81
C VAL A 13 38.00 2.57 -18.28
N ASP A 14 39.02 3.17 -17.66
CA ASP A 14 39.15 3.25 -16.20
C ASP A 14 37.99 4.04 -15.56
N GLU A 15 37.56 5.13 -16.21
CA GLU A 15 36.41 5.92 -15.74
C GLU A 15 35.11 5.12 -15.80
N VAL A 16 34.89 4.37 -16.89
CA VAL A 16 33.72 3.48 -17.03
C VAL A 16 33.76 2.34 -16.01
N ILE A 17 34.94 1.74 -15.77
CA ILE A 17 35.10 0.70 -14.75
C ILE A 17 34.75 1.26 -13.37
N LYS A 18 35.29 2.43 -13.01
CA LYS A 18 34.99 3.08 -11.73
C LYS A 18 33.51 3.39 -11.57
N GLN A 19 32.84 3.87 -12.62
CA GLN A 19 31.39 4.10 -12.60
C GLN A 19 30.61 2.79 -12.37
N LYS A 20 31.02 1.70 -13.04
CA LYS A 20 30.40 0.37 -12.84
C LYS A 20 30.64 -0.20 -11.45
N GLU A 21 31.82 0.01 -10.87
CA GLU A 21 32.12 -0.42 -9.50
C GLU A 21 31.27 0.32 -8.48
N VAL A 22 31.11 1.65 -8.61
CA VAL A 22 30.23 2.45 -7.74
C VAL A 22 28.77 1.99 -7.88
N MET A 23 28.32 1.72 -9.10
CA MET A 23 26.98 1.18 -9.34
C MET A 23 26.80 -0.20 -8.69
N LEU A 24 27.76 -1.12 -8.89
CA LEU A 24 27.71 -2.46 -8.33
C LEU A 24 27.72 -2.44 -6.79
N GLN A 25 28.52 -1.57 -6.18
CA GLN A 25 28.51 -1.35 -4.74
C GLN A 25 27.12 -0.94 -4.28
N LYS A 26 26.49 0.03 -4.95
CA LYS A 26 25.12 0.47 -4.61
C LYS A 26 24.09 -0.65 -4.79
N VAL A 27 24.17 -1.41 -5.87
CA VAL A 27 23.29 -2.58 -6.11
C VAL A 27 23.43 -3.59 -4.98
N ASN A 28 24.66 -3.92 -4.59
CA ASN A 28 24.92 -4.87 -3.51
C ASN A 28 24.44 -4.35 -2.14
N THR A 29 24.56 -3.05 -1.88
CA THR A 29 24.03 -2.43 -0.65
C THR A 29 22.51 -2.44 -0.59
N LEU A 30 21.83 -2.26 -1.73
CA LEU A 30 20.37 -2.26 -1.81
C LEU A 30 19.76 -3.65 -1.98
N HIS A 31 20.57 -4.66 -2.25
CA HIS A 31 20.09 -6.03 -2.43
C HIS A 31 19.62 -6.63 -1.10
N GLU A 32 18.39 -7.12 -1.07
CA GLU A 32 17.78 -7.76 0.10
C GLU A 32 17.47 -9.22 -0.18
N VAL A 33 17.62 -10.08 0.85
CA VAL A 33 17.31 -11.52 0.73
C VAL A 33 15.80 -11.75 0.53
N ASN A 34 14.96 -10.96 1.20
CA ASN A 34 13.50 -11.06 1.11
C ASN A 34 12.89 -9.66 0.84
N PRO A 35 12.93 -9.17 -0.41
CA PRO A 35 12.51 -7.80 -0.75
C PRO A 35 11.06 -7.47 -0.37
N MET A 36 10.18 -8.47 -0.36
CA MET A 36 8.78 -8.31 0.08
C MET A 36 8.67 -7.76 1.51
N LEU A 37 9.57 -8.15 2.40
CA LEU A 37 9.58 -7.77 3.83
C LEU A 37 10.62 -6.69 4.16
N GLY A 38 11.33 -6.18 3.17
CA GLY A 38 12.51 -5.34 3.35
C GLY A 38 12.23 -3.85 3.46
N HIS A 39 13.16 -3.05 2.93
CA HIS A 39 13.20 -1.59 3.03
C HIS A 39 12.31 -0.91 1.99
N ARG A 40 10.99 -1.03 2.19
CA ARG A 40 9.95 -0.46 1.34
C ARG A 40 8.83 0.20 2.15
N GLY A 41 7.86 0.79 1.43
CA GLY A 41 6.69 1.41 2.03
C GLY A 41 7.04 2.53 3.00
N VAL A 42 6.35 2.60 4.14
CA VAL A 42 6.59 3.63 5.16
C VAL A 42 8.03 3.69 5.65
N ARG A 43 8.73 2.55 5.70
CA ARG A 43 10.11 2.48 6.19
C ARG A 43 11.06 3.25 5.29
N LEU A 44 10.86 3.15 3.97
CA LEU A 44 11.62 3.92 2.99
C LEU A 44 11.31 5.42 3.11
N GLY A 45 10.02 5.77 3.26
CA GLY A 45 9.58 7.15 3.46
C GLY A 45 10.07 7.79 4.76
N ILE A 46 10.40 6.99 5.78
CA ILE A 46 11.00 7.49 7.03
C ILE A 46 12.51 7.72 6.89
N THR A 47 13.22 6.81 6.24
CA THR A 47 14.69 6.92 6.09
C THR A 47 15.11 7.89 4.98
N PHE A 48 14.27 8.05 3.95
CA PHE A 48 14.46 8.96 2.82
C PHE A 48 13.22 9.88 2.71
N PRO A 49 13.03 10.79 3.68
CA PRO A 49 11.82 11.62 3.77
C PRO A 49 11.56 12.47 2.53
N GLU A 50 12.59 12.84 1.78
CA GLU A 50 12.48 13.57 0.52
C GLU A 50 11.56 12.90 -0.51
N ILE A 51 11.46 11.56 -0.50
CA ILE A 51 10.59 10.82 -1.41
C ILE A 51 9.12 11.09 -1.09
N TYR A 52 8.74 10.95 0.18
CA TYR A 52 7.36 11.18 0.62
C TYR A 52 7.03 12.66 0.61
N SER A 53 7.94 13.53 1.04
CA SER A 53 7.74 14.98 0.99
C SER A 53 7.46 15.47 -0.43
N MET A 54 8.20 14.98 -1.42
CA MET A 54 7.95 15.30 -2.83
C MET A 54 6.57 14.81 -3.28
N GLN A 55 6.19 13.56 -2.97
CA GLN A 55 4.88 13.01 -3.37
C GLN A 55 3.71 13.72 -2.70
N ILE A 56 3.83 14.01 -1.40
CA ILE A 56 2.82 14.75 -0.63
C ILE A 56 2.64 16.15 -1.21
N ARG A 57 3.75 16.89 -1.42
CA ARG A 57 3.69 18.23 -2.02
C ARG A 57 3.03 18.19 -3.39
N ALA A 58 3.40 17.24 -4.25
CA ALA A 58 2.79 17.09 -5.57
C ALA A 58 1.27 16.86 -5.51
N ILE A 59 0.80 16.01 -4.57
CA ILE A 59 -0.65 15.78 -4.38
C ILE A 59 -1.35 17.06 -3.92
N LEU A 60 -0.76 17.77 -2.95
CA LEU A 60 -1.37 18.96 -2.35
C LEU A 60 -1.35 20.17 -3.28
N GLU A 61 -0.28 20.37 -4.05
CA GLU A 61 -0.21 21.41 -5.09
C GLU A 61 -1.24 21.13 -6.20
N ALA A 62 -1.33 19.89 -6.69
CA ALA A 62 -2.35 19.52 -7.66
C ALA A 62 -3.77 19.74 -7.11
N THR A 63 -3.98 19.47 -5.82
CA THR A 63 -5.25 19.75 -5.14
C THR A 63 -5.55 21.24 -5.11
N ALA A 64 -4.57 22.08 -4.76
CA ALA A 64 -4.70 23.53 -4.74
C ALA A 64 -5.09 24.09 -6.12
N ILE A 65 -4.40 23.64 -7.17
CA ILE A 65 -4.68 24.03 -8.56
C ILE A 65 -6.12 23.64 -8.94
N CYS A 66 -6.55 22.41 -8.66
CA CYS A 66 -7.93 21.99 -8.93
C CYS A 66 -8.97 22.86 -8.19
N ILE A 67 -8.69 23.26 -6.94
CA ILE A 67 -9.59 24.14 -6.18
C ILE A 67 -9.68 25.52 -6.83
N GLN A 68 -8.57 26.11 -7.26
CA GLN A 68 -8.54 27.40 -7.96
C GLN A 68 -9.31 27.34 -9.28
N ASP A 69 -9.25 26.20 -9.98
CA ASP A 69 -10.01 25.93 -11.21
C ASP A 69 -11.51 25.62 -10.96
N GLY A 70 -11.96 25.63 -9.70
CA GLY A 70 -13.35 25.33 -9.33
C GLY A 70 -13.74 23.85 -9.43
N VAL A 71 -12.75 22.95 -9.51
CA VAL A 71 -12.96 21.49 -9.54
C VAL A 71 -13.20 20.97 -8.14
N GLN A 72 -14.31 20.25 -7.94
CA GLN A 72 -14.56 19.57 -6.66
C GLN A 72 -13.64 18.35 -6.54
N ILE A 73 -12.71 18.40 -5.59
CA ILE A 73 -11.74 17.33 -5.32
C ILE A 73 -11.72 16.97 -3.83
N LYS A 74 -11.48 15.69 -3.52
CA LYS A 74 -11.38 15.14 -2.16
C LYS A 74 -10.24 14.10 -2.13
N PRO A 75 -8.97 14.54 -2.02
CA PRO A 75 -7.84 13.64 -2.03
C PRO A 75 -7.83 12.76 -0.78
N GLU A 76 -7.32 11.54 -0.91
CA GLU A 76 -7.04 10.64 0.20
C GLU A 76 -5.56 10.22 0.10
N ILE A 77 -4.74 10.54 1.12
CA ILE A 77 -3.33 10.18 1.19
C ILE A 77 -3.19 8.96 2.09
N MET A 78 -2.64 7.88 1.54
CA MET A 78 -2.55 6.59 2.23
C MET A 78 -1.10 6.14 2.40
N VAL A 79 -0.72 5.76 3.63
CA VAL A 79 0.62 5.25 3.94
C VAL A 79 0.66 3.72 3.89
N PRO A 80 1.53 3.11 3.07
CA PRO A 80 1.66 1.66 2.94
C PRO A 80 2.59 1.02 3.98
N GLN A 81 2.42 -0.29 4.20
CA GLN A 81 3.26 -1.16 5.05
C GLN A 81 3.47 -0.68 6.49
N VAL A 82 2.49 0.04 7.00
CA VAL A 82 2.46 0.50 8.39
C VAL A 82 2.33 -0.70 9.32
N SER A 83 3.03 -0.64 10.43
CA SER A 83 3.01 -1.63 11.50
C SER A 83 2.77 -1.01 12.88
N THR A 84 3.06 0.29 13.04
CA THR A 84 2.89 1.05 14.29
C THR A 84 2.28 2.44 14.05
N VAL A 85 1.67 3.01 15.09
CA VAL A 85 1.09 4.37 15.01
C VAL A 85 2.17 5.44 14.92
N GLU A 86 3.35 5.18 15.48
CA GLU A 86 4.50 6.08 15.43
C GLU A 86 5.00 6.26 13.99
N GLU A 87 4.97 5.19 13.17
CA GLU A 87 5.26 5.28 11.73
C GLU A 87 4.28 6.21 11.03
N LEU A 88 2.97 6.09 11.31
CA LEU A 88 1.95 7.00 10.77
C LEU A 88 2.12 8.44 11.24
N ASN A 89 2.35 8.65 12.53
CA ASN A 89 2.55 9.98 13.10
C ASN A 89 3.77 10.67 12.50
N ARG A 90 4.83 9.90 12.21
CA ARG A 90 6.00 10.45 11.54
C ARG A 90 5.66 10.96 10.15
N ILE A 91 4.92 10.19 9.34
CA ILE A 91 4.50 10.66 8.02
C ILE A 91 3.49 11.81 8.12
N ARG A 92 2.57 11.77 9.08
CA ARG A 92 1.62 12.84 9.35
C ARG A 92 2.32 14.18 9.59
N SER A 93 3.44 14.19 10.32
CA SER A 93 4.22 15.41 10.53
C SER A 93 4.74 16.04 9.24
N TYR A 94 5.10 15.22 8.24
CA TYR A 94 5.50 15.73 6.93
C TYR A 94 4.32 16.31 6.18
N VAL A 95 3.17 15.63 6.23
CA VAL A 95 1.92 16.09 5.62
C VAL A 95 1.49 17.44 6.18
N ASP A 96 1.45 17.58 7.50
CA ASP A 96 1.01 18.83 8.15
C ASP A 96 1.93 20.00 7.82
N GLN A 97 3.25 19.78 7.80
CA GLN A 97 4.21 20.81 7.41
C GLN A 97 3.99 21.26 5.96
N ILE A 98 3.93 20.31 5.03
CA ILE A 98 3.82 20.61 3.60
C ILE A 98 2.45 21.22 3.28
N GLN A 99 1.39 20.79 3.96
CA GLN A 99 0.08 21.42 3.85
C GLN A 99 0.16 22.91 4.14
N GLN A 100 0.77 23.31 5.27
CA GLN A 100 0.91 24.73 5.63
C GLN A 100 1.68 25.51 4.56
N GLU A 101 2.76 24.93 4.02
CA GLU A 101 3.55 25.56 2.96
C GLU A 101 2.73 25.77 1.69
N VAL A 102 1.99 24.74 1.24
CA VAL A 102 1.19 24.81 0.00
C VAL A 102 -0.02 25.72 0.18
N GLU A 103 -0.71 25.68 1.33
CA GLU A 103 -1.82 26.61 1.64
C GLU A 103 -1.34 28.07 1.63
N ALA A 104 -0.14 28.35 2.16
CA ALA A 104 0.45 29.69 2.12
C ALA A 104 0.88 30.11 0.70
N GLU A 105 1.37 29.18 -0.11
CA GLU A 105 1.81 29.48 -1.49
C GLU A 105 0.62 29.73 -2.42
N TYR A 106 -0.41 28.88 -2.34
CA TYR A 106 -1.57 28.92 -3.25
C TYR A 106 -2.75 29.72 -2.69
N GLN A 107 -2.69 30.13 -1.42
CA GLN A 107 -3.74 30.93 -0.75
C GLN A 107 -5.12 30.25 -0.78
N VAL A 108 -5.14 28.92 -0.67
CA VAL A 108 -6.37 28.11 -0.62
C VAL A 108 -6.28 27.11 0.54
N PRO A 109 -7.36 26.89 1.31
CA PRO A 109 -7.37 25.86 2.33
C PRO A 109 -7.44 24.47 1.67
N LEU A 110 -6.64 23.54 2.17
CA LEU A 110 -6.59 22.18 1.67
C LEU A 110 -7.35 21.25 2.61
N HIS A 111 -8.20 20.41 2.02
CA HIS A 111 -8.93 19.36 2.72
C HIS A 111 -8.67 18.03 2.03
N PHE A 112 -8.17 17.06 2.78
CA PHE A 112 -7.92 15.70 2.35
C PHE A 112 -8.11 14.77 3.55
N LYS A 113 -8.18 13.47 3.29
CA LYS A 113 -8.11 12.46 4.36
C LYS A 113 -6.73 11.84 4.41
N PHE A 114 -6.23 11.61 5.61
CA PHE A 114 -5.00 10.85 5.83
C PHE A 114 -5.33 9.47 6.41
N GLY A 115 -4.74 8.42 5.84
CA GLY A 115 -5.06 7.05 6.25
C GLY A 115 -3.93 6.07 6.00
N SER A 116 -4.24 4.79 6.19
CA SER A 116 -3.24 3.73 6.14
C SER A 116 -3.72 2.52 5.36
N MET A 117 -2.79 1.90 4.65
CA MET A 117 -3.01 0.55 4.16
C MET A 117 -2.84 -0.44 5.30
N ILE A 118 -3.84 -1.29 5.52
CA ILE A 118 -3.81 -2.36 6.51
C ILE A 118 -3.42 -3.65 5.80
N GLU A 119 -2.12 -3.90 5.75
CA GLU A 119 -1.53 -5.03 5.02
C GLU A 119 -0.44 -5.78 5.80
N VAL A 120 -0.11 -5.29 7.00
CA VAL A 120 0.80 -5.96 7.94
C VAL A 120 -0.02 -6.58 9.05
N VAL A 121 0.27 -7.85 9.40
CA VAL A 121 -0.46 -8.56 10.47
C VAL A 121 -0.46 -7.75 11.78
N ARG A 122 0.68 -7.16 12.14
CA ARG A 122 0.79 -6.30 13.32
C ARG A 122 -0.11 -5.07 13.27
N ALA A 123 -0.34 -4.48 12.09
CA ALA A 123 -1.26 -3.35 11.95
C ALA A 123 -2.70 -3.77 12.24
N CYS A 124 -3.13 -4.95 11.78
CA CYS A 124 -4.43 -5.50 12.15
C CYS A 124 -4.53 -5.67 13.67
N MET A 125 -3.47 -6.22 14.28
CA MET A 125 -3.40 -6.45 15.73
C MET A 125 -3.19 -5.18 16.57
N ARG A 126 -3.09 -4.00 15.93
CA ARG A 126 -2.90 -2.69 16.57
C ARG A 126 -3.85 -1.63 16.01
N ALA A 127 -4.92 -2.05 15.34
CA ALA A 127 -5.84 -1.19 14.62
C ALA A 127 -6.45 -0.07 15.49
N HIS A 128 -6.72 -0.34 16.77
CA HIS A 128 -7.19 0.66 17.74
C HIS A 128 -6.28 1.89 17.77
N SER A 129 -4.97 1.70 17.98
CA SER A 129 -3.99 2.79 18.01
C SER A 129 -3.75 3.43 16.63
N LEU A 130 -3.88 2.66 15.54
CA LEU A 130 -3.72 3.25 14.20
C LEU A 130 -4.86 4.20 13.86
N ALA A 131 -6.07 3.93 14.37
CA ALA A 131 -7.23 4.78 14.15
C ALA A 131 -7.13 6.15 14.85
N ASP A 132 -6.20 6.35 15.81
CA ASP A 132 -5.93 7.67 16.38
C ASP A 132 -5.48 8.67 15.30
N SER A 133 -4.65 8.19 14.38
CA SER A 133 -3.98 9.02 13.37
C SER A 133 -4.56 8.86 11.96
N ALA A 134 -5.31 7.77 11.71
CA ALA A 134 -5.88 7.46 10.41
C ALA A 134 -7.38 7.73 10.36
N GLU A 135 -7.82 8.44 9.33
CA GLU A 135 -9.23 8.72 9.02
C GLU A 135 -9.86 7.62 8.16
N PHE A 136 -9.04 6.77 7.55
CA PHE A 136 -9.49 5.60 6.82
C PHE A 136 -8.46 4.48 6.82
N PHE A 137 -8.95 3.25 6.67
CA PHE A 137 -8.18 2.05 6.41
C PHE A 137 -8.51 1.50 5.01
N SER A 138 -7.49 1.01 4.32
CA SER A 138 -7.68 0.18 3.12
C SER A 138 -6.92 -1.13 3.29
N PHE A 139 -7.60 -2.26 3.25
CA PHE A 139 -6.93 -3.55 3.33
C PHE A 139 -6.16 -3.86 2.04
N GLY A 140 -4.83 -3.96 2.17
CA GLY A 140 -3.95 -4.51 1.15
C GLY A 140 -3.90 -6.02 1.28
N THR A 141 -4.97 -6.70 0.89
CA THR A 141 -5.15 -8.13 1.18
C THR A 141 -4.13 -9.05 0.50
N ASN A 142 -3.48 -8.61 -0.57
CA ASN A 142 -2.38 -9.39 -1.17
C ASN A 142 -1.22 -9.54 -0.18
N ASP A 143 -0.68 -8.43 0.32
CA ASP A 143 0.42 -8.43 1.29
C ASP A 143 -0.03 -8.98 2.66
N LEU A 144 -1.29 -8.75 3.05
CA LEU A 144 -1.85 -9.35 4.27
C LEU A 144 -1.95 -10.88 4.16
N THR A 145 -2.39 -11.43 3.03
CA THR A 145 -2.41 -12.88 2.79
C THR A 145 -0.99 -13.44 2.83
N GLN A 146 -0.02 -12.77 2.17
CA GLN A 146 1.39 -13.19 2.22
C GLN A 146 1.90 -13.27 3.66
N GLY A 147 1.66 -12.23 4.46
CA GLY A 147 2.07 -12.19 5.87
C GLY A 147 1.34 -13.20 6.76
N THR A 148 0.05 -13.46 6.50
CA THR A 148 -0.77 -14.38 7.31
C THR A 148 -0.42 -15.84 7.04
N PHE A 149 -0.26 -16.21 5.76
CA PHE A 149 0.14 -17.57 5.39
C PHE A 149 1.65 -17.79 5.46
N SER A 150 2.44 -16.72 5.60
CA SER A 150 3.90 -16.75 5.39
C SER A 150 4.27 -17.30 4.01
N PHE A 151 3.48 -16.94 2.99
CA PHE A 151 3.69 -17.35 1.60
C PHE A 151 4.23 -16.16 0.81
N SER A 152 5.41 -16.33 0.21
CA SER A 152 5.81 -15.53 -0.95
C SER A 152 4.91 -15.94 -2.11
N ARG A 153 4.11 -15.01 -2.64
CA ARG A 153 3.13 -15.29 -3.69
C ARG A 153 3.80 -15.91 -4.92
N GLU A 154 4.88 -15.27 -5.38
CA GLU A 154 5.62 -15.69 -6.58
C GLU A 154 6.20 -17.10 -6.43
N ASP A 155 6.70 -17.44 -5.25
CA ASP A 155 7.22 -18.78 -4.97
C ASP A 155 6.10 -19.80 -4.81
N ALA A 156 5.03 -19.43 -4.10
CA ALA A 156 3.95 -20.33 -3.74
C ALA A 156 3.15 -20.77 -4.97
N GLU A 157 2.77 -19.82 -5.84
CA GLU A 157 2.00 -20.07 -7.06
C GLU A 157 2.71 -21.06 -8.00
N ASN A 158 4.04 -20.99 -8.08
CA ASN A 158 4.82 -21.80 -9.02
C ASN A 158 5.37 -23.11 -8.44
N LYS A 159 5.43 -23.26 -7.11
CA LYS A 159 6.10 -24.42 -6.48
C LYS A 159 5.14 -25.42 -5.84
N PHE A 160 4.14 -24.98 -5.07
CA PHE A 160 3.35 -25.90 -4.24
C PHE A 160 1.84 -25.63 -4.18
N LEU A 161 1.36 -24.42 -4.49
CA LEU A 161 -0.08 -24.13 -4.45
C LEU A 161 -0.93 -25.01 -5.38
N PRO A 162 -0.48 -25.37 -6.61
CA PRO A 162 -1.21 -26.31 -7.44
C PRO A 162 -1.41 -27.67 -6.76
N MET A 163 -0.35 -28.21 -6.16
CA MET A 163 -0.41 -29.47 -5.44
C MET A 163 -1.32 -29.38 -4.20
N TYR A 164 -1.26 -28.28 -3.45
CA TYR A 164 -2.15 -28.06 -2.29
C TYR A 164 -3.62 -28.06 -2.69
N SER A 165 -3.93 -27.49 -3.85
CA SER A 165 -5.29 -27.45 -4.41
C SER A 165 -5.74 -28.85 -4.86
N GLU A 166 -4.89 -29.57 -5.60
CA GLU A 166 -5.16 -30.93 -6.07
C GLU A 166 -5.37 -31.93 -4.91
N LYS A 167 -4.62 -31.76 -3.81
CA LYS A 167 -4.73 -32.60 -2.61
C LYS A 167 -5.81 -32.13 -1.64
N GLY A 168 -6.50 -31.03 -1.93
CA GLY A 168 -7.53 -30.46 -1.06
C GLY A 168 -7.01 -29.94 0.29
N ILE A 169 -5.69 -29.69 0.40
CA ILE A 169 -5.07 -29.06 1.58
C ILE A 169 -5.57 -27.62 1.71
N LEU A 170 -5.68 -26.92 0.58
CA LEU A 170 -6.39 -25.65 0.46
C LEU A 170 -7.51 -25.82 -0.55
N HIS A 171 -8.69 -25.32 -0.21
CA HIS A 171 -9.86 -25.40 -1.11
C HIS A 171 -9.79 -24.38 -2.25
N ASN A 172 -9.14 -23.23 -2.01
CA ASN A 172 -8.96 -22.18 -2.99
C ASN A 172 -7.54 -21.62 -2.88
N ASN A 173 -7.03 -21.04 -3.97
CA ASN A 173 -5.84 -20.20 -3.94
C ASN A 173 -6.14 -18.95 -3.08
N PRO A 174 -5.45 -18.74 -1.94
CA PRO A 174 -5.74 -17.64 -1.02
C PRO A 174 -5.37 -16.25 -1.59
N PHE A 175 -4.69 -16.19 -2.74
CA PHE A 175 -4.40 -14.95 -3.47
C PHE A 175 -5.45 -14.58 -4.52
N GLU A 176 -6.40 -15.48 -4.80
CA GLU A 176 -7.53 -15.26 -5.71
C GLU A 176 -8.85 -15.11 -4.93
N VAL A 177 -9.05 -16.00 -3.96
CA VAL A 177 -10.22 -16.04 -3.09
C VAL A 177 -9.76 -15.70 -1.67
N LEU A 178 -10.38 -14.69 -1.07
CA LEU A 178 -10.05 -14.27 0.29
C LEU A 178 -10.25 -15.44 1.27
N ASP A 179 -9.21 -15.80 2.00
CA ASP A 179 -9.32 -16.71 3.13
C ASP A 179 -10.08 -16.03 4.28
N THR A 180 -11.35 -16.37 4.43
CA THR A 180 -12.22 -15.77 5.46
C THR A 180 -11.93 -16.29 6.87
N GLN A 181 -11.24 -17.43 7.01
CA GLN A 181 -11.02 -18.10 8.29
C GLN A 181 -9.71 -17.69 8.96
N GLY A 182 -8.70 -17.26 8.18
CA GLY A 182 -7.48 -16.64 8.69
C GLY A 182 -7.44 -15.13 8.39
N VAL A 183 -7.16 -14.77 7.14
CA VAL A 183 -6.98 -13.36 6.72
C VAL A 183 -8.22 -12.51 7.02
N GLY A 184 -9.41 -13.06 6.77
CA GLY A 184 -10.68 -12.40 7.05
C GLY A 184 -10.91 -12.14 8.54
N GLN A 185 -10.39 -12.98 9.44
CA GLN A 185 -10.50 -12.74 10.88
C GLN A 185 -9.61 -11.56 11.32
N LEU A 186 -8.41 -11.43 10.74
CA LEU A 186 -7.57 -10.25 10.95
C LEU A 186 -8.26 -8.98 10.44
N MET A 187 -8.89 -9.04 9.27
CA MET A 187 -9.67 -7.92 8.74
C MET A 187 -10.82 -7.54 9.66
N LYS A 188 -11.61 -8.52 10.11
CA LYS A 188 -12.74 -8.30 11.01
C LYS A 188 -12.31 -7.62 12.31
N LEU A 189 -11.28 -8.16 12.98
CA LEU A 189 -10.72 -7.58 14.20
C LEU A 189 -10.23 -6.14 13.99
N ALA A 190 -9.53 -5.89 12.87
CA ALA A 190 -9.03 -4.56 12.57
C ALA A 190 -10.15 -3.53 12.32
N VAL A 191 -11.25 -3.95 11.70
CA VAL A 191 -12.46 -3.10 11.55
C VAL A 191 -13.09 -2.80 12.89
N GLU A 192 -13.30 -3.82 13.72
CA GLU A 192 -13.90 -3.70 15.05
C GLU A 192 -13.06 -2.76 15.93
N TRP A 193 -11.78 -3.05 16.13
CA TRP A 193 -10.89 -2.24 16.96
C TRP A 193 -10.65 -0.84 16.43
N GLY A 194 -10.58 -0.67 15.11
CA GLY A 194 -10.49 0.66 14.50
C GLY A 194 -11.72 1.50 14.78
N ARG A 195 -12.92 0.91 14.69
CA ARG A 195 -14.20 1.62 14.92
C ARG A 195 -14.57 1.80 16.38
N GLU A 196 -14.07 0.94 17.27
CA GLU A 196 -14.15 1.19 18.72
C GLU A 196 -13.50 2.52 19.10
N ASN A 197 -12.38 2.87 18.45
CA ASN A 197 -11.69 4.14 18.67
C ASN A 197 -12.24 5.30 17.82
N LYS A 198 -12.57 5.01 16.55
CA LYS A 198 -13.10 6.00 15.60
C LYS A 198 -14.36 5.46 14.92
N PRO A 199 -15.56 5.70 15.47
CA PRO A 199 -16.82 5.11 14.98
C PRO A 199 -17.13 5.39 13.50
N ASP A 200 -16.68 6.52 12.98
CA ASP A 200 -16.86 6.94 11.59
C ASP A 200 -15.69 6.55 10.66
N LEU A 201 -14.75 5.72 11.14
CA LEU A 201 -13.62 5.23 10.37
C LEU A 201 -14.10 4.56 9.07
N LYS A 202 -13.69 5.16 7.94
CA LYS A 202 -13.93 4.61 6.61
C LYS A 202 -12.98 3.44 6.39
N VAL A 203 -13.51 2.27 6.06
CA VAL A 203 -12.72 1.06 5.80
C VAL A 203 -13.06 0.53 4.43
N GLY A 204 -12.06 0.25 3.60
CA GLY A 204 -12.24 -0.49 2.36
C GLY A 204 -11.19 -1.57 2.15
N ILE A 205 -11.23 -2.16 0.97
CA ILE A 205 -10.29 -3.16 0.49
C ILE A 205 -9.85 -2.80 -0.93
N CYS A 206 -8.58 -3.03 -1.24
CA CYS A 206 -8.04 -2.90 -2.58
C CYS A 206 -7.36 -4.20 -3.03
N GLY A 207 -7.26 -4.36 -4.35
CA GLY A 207 -6.55 -5.48 -4.97
C GLY A 207 -7.50 -6.53 -5.56
N GLU A 208 -6.95 -7.71 -5.83
CA GLU A 208 -7.62 -8.78 -6.58
C GLU A 208 -8.92 -9.23 -5.89
N HIS A 209 -8.87 -9.42 -4.57
CA HIS A 209 -10.01 -9.83 -3.75
C HIS A 209 -11.17 -8.82 -3.79
N GLY A 210 -10.90 -7.53 -4.02
CA GLY A 210 -11.94 -6.50 -4.14
C GLY A 210 -12.85 -6.68 -5.36
N GLY A 211 -12.48 -7.55 -6.31
CA GLY A 211 -13.29 -7.91 -7.47
C GLY A 211 -13.90 -9.32 -7.41
N HIS A 212 -13.66 -10.09 -6.36
CA HIS A 212 -14.12 -11.47 -6.25
C HIS A 212 -15.46 -11.56 -5.48
N PRO A 213 -16.56 -12.13 -6.05
CA PRO A 213 -17.88 -12.07 -5.43
C PRO A 213 -17.98 -12.61 -4.01
N ALA A 214 -17.28 -13.72 -3.70
CA ALA A 214 -17.29 -14.27 -2.34
C ALA A 214 -16.58 -13.37 -1.34
N SER A 215 -15.46 -12.75 -1.75
CA SER A 215 -14.69 -11.83 -0.93
C SER A 215 -15.48 -10.55 -0.66
N ILE A 216 -16.20 -10.03 -1.67
CA ILE A 216 -17.09 -8.86 -1.53
C ILE A 216 -18.22 -9.14 -0.54
N ARG A 217 -18.85 -10.32 -0.59
CA ARG A 217 -19.86 -10.72 0.39
C ARG A 217 -19.31 -10.71 1.82
N PHE A 218 -18.12 -11.26 2.02
CA PHE A 218 -17.46 -11.23 3.32
C PHE A 218 -17.13 -9.79 3.77
N CYS A 219 -16.61 -8.96 2.87
CA CYS A 219 -16.34 -7.54 3.14
C CYS A 219 -17.60 -6.79 3.58
N HIS A 220 -18.74 -7.08 2.96
CA HIS A 220 -20.04 -6.54 3.37
C HIS A 220 -20.44 -7.02 4.78
N GLN A 221 -20.29 -8.31 5.07
CA GLN A 221 -20.62 -8.90 6.38
C GLN A 221 -19.81 -8.30 7.54
N ILE A 222 -18.52 -8.01 7.31
CA ILE A 222 -17.67 -7.34 8.32
C ILE A 222 -17.79 -5.80 8.28
N GLY A 223 -18.69 -5.27 7.46
CA GLY A 223 -19.05 -3.86 7.45
C GLY A 223 -18.06 -2.92 6.76
N LEU A 224 -17.32 -3.36 5.74
CA LEU A 224 -16.52 -2.42 4.92
C LEU A 224 -17.42 -1.41 4.20
N ASN A 225 -16.91 -0.19 4.02
CA ASN A 225 -17.60 0.90 3.32
C ASN A 225 -17.49 0.79 1.80
N TYR A 226 -16.41 0.21 1.27
CA TYR A 226 -16.19 0.06 -0.17
C TYR A 226 -15.27 -1.11 -0.52
N VAL A 227 -15.35 -1.53 -1.77
CA VAL A 227 -14.38 -2.42 -2.43
C VAL A 227 -13.78 -1.70 -3.63
N SER A 228 -12.49 -1.89 -3.86
CA SER A 228 -11.76 -1.31 -5.00
C SER A 228 -11.10 -2.42 -5.81
N CYS A 229 -11.34 -2.42 -7.12
CA CYS A 229 -10.87 -3.44 -8.06
C CYS A 229 -10.49 -2.82 -9.41
N SER A 230 -9.85 -3.61 -10.27
CA SER A 230 -9.51 -3.19 -11.62
C SER A 230 -10.75 -2.82 -12.44
N ALA A 231 -10.61 -1.86 -13.37
CA ALA A 231 -11.74 -1.31 -14.13
C ALA A 231 -12.65 -2.37 -14.79
N PRO A 232 -12.12 -3.45 -15.41
CA PRO A 232 -12.97 -4.50 -16.00
C PRO A 232 -13.82 -5.27 -14.99
N ARG A 233 -13.42 -5.30 -13.71
CA ARG A 233 -14.14 -6.00 -12.64
C ARG A 233 -15.20 -5.14 -11.94
N ILE A 234 -15.25 -3.83 -12.21
CA ILE A 234 -16.23 -2.92 -11.58
C ILE A 234 -17.68 -3.42 -11.74
N PRO A 235 -18.16 -3.87 -12.93
CA PRO A 235 -19.54 -4.34 -13.07
C PRO A 235 -19.83 -5.57 -12.20
N ILE A 236 -18.87 -6.50 -12.11
CA ILE A 236 -18.98 -7.70 -11.27
C ILE A 236 -19.03 -7.31 -9.80
N ALA A 237 -18.16 -6.38 -9.38
CA ALA A 237 -18.11 -5.92 -8.00
C ALA A 237 -19.42 -5.25 -7.56
N ARG A 238 -20.02 -4.42 -8.43
CA ARG A 238 -21.32 -3.79 -8.18
C ARG A 238 -22.44 -4.82 -8.03
N LEU A 239 -22.51 -5.80 -8.93
CA LEU A 239 -23.51 -6.86 -8.88
C LEU A 239 -23.34 -7.71 -7.61
N ALA A 240 -22.10 -8.09 -7.28
CA ALA A 240 -21.80 -8.87 -6.08
C ALA A 240 -22.14 -8.10 -4.79
N ALA A 241 -21.86 -6.80 -4.73
CA ALA A 241 -22.22 -5.95 -3.60
C ALA A 241 -23.75 -5.83 -3.43
N ALA A 242 -24.50 -5.68 -4.54
CA ALA A 242 -25.96 -5.67 -4.50
C ALA A 242 -26.51 -7.02 -4.00
N HIS A 243 -26.00 -8.14 -4.50
CA HIS A 243 -26.40 -9.47 -4.01
C HIS A 243 -26.05 -9.67 -2.53
N ALA A 244 -24.91 -9.13 -2.07
CA ALA A 244 -24.52 -9.19 -0.66
C ALA A 244 -25.55 -8.47 0.23
N ALA A 245 -25.99 -7.28 -0.18
CA ALA A 245 -26.98 -6.49 0.54
C ALA A 245 -28.39 -7.10 0.52
N LEU A 246 -28.73 -7.93 -0.48
CA LEU A 246 -30.02 -8.62 -0.56
C LEU A 246 -30.06 -9.95 0.23
N SER A 247 -28.90 -10.54 0.52
CA SER A 247 -28.78 -11.84 1.17
C SER A 247 -28.50 -11.75 2.68
N GLY A 248 -28.23 -10.55 3.20
CA GLY A 248 -28.01 -10.27 4.62
C GLY A 248 -29.25 -9.69 5.27
#